data_AF-A0A8H6PHE0-F1
#
_entry.id   AF-A0A8H6PHE0-F1
#
_cell.length_a   1.000
_cell.length_b   1.000
_cell.length_c   1.000
_cell.angle_alpha   90.00
_cell.angle_beta   90.00
_cell.angle_gamma   90.00
#
_symmetry.space_group_name_H-M   'P 1'
#
loop_
_entity.id
_entity.type
_entity.pdbx_description
1 polymer ?
#
loop_
_entity_poly.entity_id
_entity_poly.type
_entity_poly.pdbx_seq_one_letter_code
_entity_poly.pdbx_strand_id
1 'polypeptide(L)'
;MDTSSGTEAIRRMIAECIPPVVNRLLWPDTRSPSPSPSLAVSSHAVPSSEKQALLDQESVPRVRRRAVALSGTGNGDSFLRIAAARTACAMLRYSQSSVPRSLADAVSAVAGPEGELQRSAGRRWGKTGEGAGGIIGIEAEAVVDTTGTGSHADQKKGLSRGKVVFDFNCGGMWRAWVEEDATGKEVDRVMVFREEYQ
;
A
#
# COMPACT_ATOMS: atom_id res chain seq x y z
N MET A 1 -29.50 2.26 -33.73
CA MET A 1 -28.11 2.47 -33.28
C MET A 1 -27.95 1.68 -31.99
N ASP A 2 -27.46 0.45 -32.11
CA ASP A 2 -27.52 -0.55 -31.04
C ASP A 2 -26.33 -0.40 -30.10
N THR A 3 -26.60 0.07 -28.89
CA THR A 3 -25.63 0.25 -27.80
C THR A 3 -25.40 -1.02 -26.96
N SER A 4 -26.06 -2.13 -27.31
CA SER A 4 -25.99 -3.40 -26.57
C SER A 4 -24.68 -4.18 -26.78
N SER A 5 -24.00 -4.00 -27.92
CA SER A 5 -22.84 -4.81 -28.31
C SER A 5 -21.54 -4.45 -27.55
N GLY A 6 -21.40 -3.18 -27.16
CA GLY A 6 -20.17 -2.69 -26.51
C GLY A 6 -20.02 -3.10 -25.05
N THR A 7 -21.12 -3.24 -24.31
CA THR A 7 -21.09 -3.55 -22.88
C THR A 7 -20.80 -5.04 -22.62
N GLU A 8 -21.24 -5.93 -23.50
CA GLU A 8 -20.89 -7.37 -23.44
C GLU A 8 -19.43 -7.63 -23.81
N ALA A 9 -18.89 -6.89 -24.78
CA ALA A 9 -17.47 -6.99 -25.16
C ALA A 9 -16.54 -6.58 -24.02
N ILE A 10 -16.86 -5.48 -23.32
CA ILE A 10 -16.09 -5.01 -22.15
C ILE A 10 -16.21 -5.99 -20.98
N ARG A 11 -17.39 -6.58 -20.75
CA ARG A 11 -17.58 -7.60 -19.71
C ARG A 11 -16.76 -8.86 -19.97
N ARG A 12 -16.65 -9.31 -21.23
CA ARG A 12 -15.80 -10.45 -21.61
C ARG A 12 -14.32 -10.19 -21.38
N MET A 13 -13.80 -9.02 -21.79
CA MET A 13 -12.38 -8.67 -21.61
C MET A 13 -11.96 -8.60 -20.14
N ILE A 14 -12.87 -8.18 -19.24
CA ILE A 14 -12.58 -8.11 -17.80
C ILE A 14 -12.67 -9.50 -17.15
N ALA A 15 -13.59 -10.34 -17.59
CA ALA A 15 -13.74 -11.71 -17.06
C ALA A 15 -12.52 -12.60 -17.36
N GLU A 16 -11.84 -12.40 -18.49
CA GLU A 16 -10.63 -13.16 -18.85
C GLU A 16 -9.38 -12.79 -18.03
N CYS A 17 -9.40 -11.64 -17.34
CA CYS A 17 -8.29 -11.18 -16.49
C CYS A 17 -8.43 -11.56 -15.01
N ILE A 18 -9.48 -12.29 -14.62
CA ILE A 18 -9.82 -12.56 -13.22
C ILE A 18 -9.78 -14.06 -12.92
N PRO A 19 -9.06 -14.52 -11.87
CA PRO A 19 -9.01 -15.93 -11.50
C PRO A 19 -10.40 -16.54 -11.25
N PRO A 20 -10.64 -17.83 -11.59
CA PRO A 20 -11.99 -18.44 -11.59
C PRO A 20 -12.74 -18.35 -10.25
N VAL A 21 -12.01 -18.34 -9.13
CA VAL A 21 -12.58 -18.24 -7.78
C VAL A 21 -13.21 -16.87 -7.51
N VAL A 22 -12.63 -15.80 -8.09
CA VAL A 22 -13.08 -14.42 -7.86
C VAL A 22 -14.28 -14.07 -8.74
N ASN A 23 -14.37 -14.66 -9.94
CA ASN A 23 -15.49 -14.43 -10.85
C ASN A 23 -16.84 -14.92 -10.27
N ARG A 24 -16.80 -16.03 -9.52
CA ARG A 24 -18.00 -16.61 -8.86
C ARG A 24 -18.55 -15.76 -7.72
N LEU A 25 -17.72 -14.93 -7.10
CA LEU A 25 -18.10 -14.07 -5.98
C LEU A 25 -18.70 -12.74 -6.45
N LEU A 26 -18.31 -12.27 -7.63
CA LEU A 26 -18.75 -10.97 -8.17
C LEU A 26 -20.04 -11.08 -8.99
N TRP A 27 -20.35 -12.26 -9.55
CA TRP A 27 -21.55 -12.49 -10.34
C TRP A 27 -22.18 -13.84 -9.98
N PRO A 28 -23.06 -13.89 -8.95
CA PRO A 28 -23.86 -15.07 -8.67
C PRO A 28 -24.87 -15.28 -9.80
N ASP A 29 -24.80 -16.42 -10.50
CA ASP A 29 -25.79 -16.82 -11.51
C ASP A 29 -27.19 -16.82 -10.88
N THR A 30 -28.06 -15.93 -11.31
CA THR A 30 -29.49 -15.93 -10.99
C THR A 30 -30.21 -16.96 -11.86
N ARG A 31 -30.21 -18.23 -11.44
CA ARG A 31 -31.24 -19.19 -11.87
C ARG A 31 -32.11 -19.58 -10.67
N SER A 32 -33.40 -19.31 -10.80
CA SER A 32 -34.45 -19.63 -9.85
C SER A 32 -34.66 -21.15 -9.68
N PRO A 33 -35.00 -21.65 -8.47
CA PRO A 33 -35.36 -23.04 -8.24
C PRO A 33 -36.89 -23.27 -8.27
N SER A 34 -37.31 -24.44 -8.75
CA SER A 34 -38.68 -24.99 -8.66
C SER A 34 -38.94 -25.70 -7.31
N PRO A 35 -40.19 -26.00 -6.92
CA PRO A 35 -40.55 -26.21 -5.51
C PRO A 35 -40.72 -27.67 -5.02
N SER A 36 -40.14 -27.94 -3.83
CA SER A 36 -40.55 -28.82 -2.68
C SER A 36 -40.77 -30.35 -2.85
N PRO A 37 -40.93 -31.18 -1.77
CA PRO A 37 -40.74 -30.94 -0.31
C PRO A 37 -39.98 -32.07 0.47
N SER A 38 -39.57 -31.82 1.73
CA SER A 38 -40.06 -32.54 2.94
C SER A 38 -39.10 -32.56 4.16
N LEU A 39 -39.73 -32.34 5.34
CA LEU A 39 -39.45 -32.82 6.71
C LEU A 39 -38.37 -32.17 7.60
N ALA A 40 -38.89 -31.31 8.51
CA ALA A 40 -38.76 -31.27 9.98
C ALA A 40 -37.38 -31.44 10.67
N VAL A 41 -37.04 -30.50 11.57
CA VAL A 41 -37.19 -30.62 13.05
C VAL A 41 -36.61 -29.38 13.75
N SER A 42 -37.31 -29.01 14.82
CA SER A 42 -37.08 -27.91 15.77
C SER A 42 -35.74 -27.97 16.53
N SER A 43 -35.16 -26.79 16.82
CA SER A 43 -34.66 -26.49 18.18
C SER A 43 -34.46 -24.98 18.39
N HIS A 44 -34.96 -24.51 19.52
CA HIS A 44 -34.95 -23.15 20.03
C HIS A 44 -33.61 -22.39 19.87
N ALA A 45 -33.68 -21.20 19.26
CA ALA A 45 -32.67 -20.15 19.42
C ALA A 45 -33.32 -18.96 20.14
N VAL A 46 -32.74 -18.59 21.27
CA VAL A 46 -33.07 -17.41 22.08
C VAL A 46 -32.96 -16.15 21.20
N PRO A 47 -33.91 -15.19 21.22
CA PRO A 47 -33.75 -13.97 20.44
C PRO A 47 -32.67 -13.12 21.10
N SER A 48 -31.43 -13.21 20.59
CA SER A 48 -30.41 -12.22 20.86
C SER A 48 -30.89 -10.89 20.30
N SER A 49 -31.16 -9.94 21.20
CA SER A 49 -31.64 -8.59 20.91
C SER A 49 -30.92 -7.98 19.71
N GLU A 50 -31.65 -7.70 18.62
CA GLU A 50 -31.15 -7.00 17.41
C GLU A 50 -30.47 -5.67 17.76
N LYS A 51 -30.77 -5.08 18.92
CA LYS A 51 -30.13 -3.87 19.43
C LYS A 51 -28.66 -4.06 19.84
N GLN A 52 -28.19 -5.28 20.11
CA GLN A 52 -26.78 -5.50 20.47
C GLN A 52 -25.87 -5.41 19.24
N ALA A 53 -26.33 -5.88 18.08
CA ALA A 53 -25.56 -5.83 16.83
C ALA A 53 -25.36 -4.40 16.29
N LEU A 54 -26.28 -3.48 16.63
CA LEU A 54 -26.19 -2.07 16.23
C LEU A 54 -25.15 -1.27 17.04
N LEU A 55 -24.81 -1.70 18.25
CA LEU A 55 -23.82 -1.01 19.10
C LEU A 55 -22.38 -1.37 18.73
N ASP A 56 -22.14 -2.56 18.19
CA ASP A 56 -20.80 -2.99 17.74
C ASP A 56 -20.41 -2.46 16.34
N GLN A 57 -21.36 -1.86 15.60
CA GLN A 57 -21.12 -1.34 14.25
C GLN A 57 -20.78 0.16 14.17
N GLU A 58 -20.75 0.88 15.29
CA GLU A 58 -20.47 2.32 15.29
C GLU A 58 -18.97 2.67 15.33
N SER A 59 -18.12 1.80 14.77
CA SER A 59 -16.74 2.20 14.46
C SER A 59 -16.79 3.12 13.25
N VAL A 60 -16.78 4.44 13.50
CA VAL A 60 -16.63 5.47 12.47
C VAL A 60 -15.51 5.06 11.50
N PRO A 61 -15.74 5.06 10.17
CA PRO A 61 -14.69 4.72 9.21
C PRO A 61 -13.50 5.67 9.41
N ARG A 62 -12.35 5.11 9.78
CA ARG A 62 -11.10 5.87 9.89
C ARG A 62 -10.35 5.79 8.58
N VAL A 63 -10.26 6.90 7.85
CA VAL A 63 -9.47 6.98 6.62
C VAL A 63 -8.02 7.28 6.97
N ARG A 64 -7.08 6.37 6.67
CA ARG A 64 -5.65 6.67 6.79
C ARG A 64 -5.18 7.43 5.55
N ARG A 65 -4.57 8.60 5.75
CA ARG A 65 -3.86 9.36 4.71
C ARG A 65 -2.37 9.25 4.95
N ARG A 66 -1.59 9.10 3.87
CA ARG A 66 -0.13 9.05 3.91
C ARG A 66 0.43 10.21 3.11
N ALA A 67 1.40 10.91 3.68
CA ALA A 67 2.26 11.86 2.99
C ALA A 67 3.67 11.27 2.93
N VAL A 68 4.31 11.34 1.76
CA VAL A 68 5.65 10.82 1.57
C VAL A 68 6.51 11.85 0.85
N ALA A 69 7.76 11.95 1.26
CA ALA A 69 8.81 12.68 0.57
C ALA A 69 9.94 11.72 0.27
N LEU A 70 10.50 11.76 -0.94
CA LEU A 70 11.57 10.89 -1.40
C LEU A 70 12.67 11.73 -2.06
N SER A 71 13.92 11.37 -1.82
CA SER A 71 15.09 11.90 -2.54
C SER A 71 15.96 10.75 -3.01
N GLY A 72 16.38 10.79 -4.26
CA GLY A 72 17.16 9.75 -4.91
C GLY A 72 18.53 10.24 -5.33
N THR A 73 19.52 9.36 -5.27
CA THR A 73 20.89 9.61 -5.76
C THR A 73 21.42 8.37 -6.49
N GLY A 74 22.28 8.57 -7.48
CA GLY A 74 22.86 7.50 -8.29
C GLY A 74 22.97 7.86 -9.77
N ASN A 75 22.90 6.85 -10.64
CA ASN A 75 22.90 7.05 -12.09
C ASN A 75 21.59 7.72 -12.56
N GLY A 76 21.66 9.01 -12.91
CA GLY A 76 20.49 9.83 -13.27
C GLY A 76 19.63 9.26 -14.40
N ASP A 77 20.24 8.74 -15.46
CA ASP A 77 19.52 8.12 -16.57
C ASP A 77 18.67 6.94 -16.12
N SER A 78 19.19 6.12 -15.20
CA SER A 78 18.44 4.99 -14.65
C SER A 78 17.27 5.45 -13.78
N PHE A 79 17.46 6.49 -12.96
CA PHE A 79 16.37 7.10 -12.17
C PHE A 79 15.25 7.63 -13.05
N LEU A 80 15.58 8.31 -14.15
CA LEU A 80 14.61 8.84 -15.10
C LEU A 80 13.89 7.71 -15.85
N ARG A 81 14.64 6.69 -16.32
CA ARG A 81 14.11 5.57 -17.08
C ARG A 81 12.96 4.84 -16.39
N ILE A 82 13.05 4.68 -15.06
CA ILE A 82 12.00 4.01 -14.27
C ILE A 82 11.14 4.97 -13.45
N ALA A 83 11.35 6.29 -13.56
CA ALA A 83 10.74 7.30 -12.69
C ALA A 83 10.82 6.92 -11.20
N ALA A 84 12.03 6.60 -10.70
CA ALA A 84 12.24 5.81 -9.49
C ALA A 84 11.42 6.25 -8.26
N ALA A 85 11.48 7.54 -7.89
CA ALA A 85 10.73 8.07 -6.75
C ALA A 85 9.20 7.92 -6.94
N ARG A 86 8.69 8.25 -8.13
CA ARG A 86 7.27 8.10 -8.46
C ARG A 86 6.85 6.63 -8.41
N THR A 87 7.70 5.71 -8.88
CA THR A 87 7.44 4.28 -8.85
C THR A 87 7.34 3.75 -7.42
N ALA A 88 8.21 4.17 -6.50
CA ALA A 88 8.08 3.85 -5.08
C ALA A 88 6.76 4.38 -4.48
N CYS A 89 6.40 5.65 -4.78
CA CYS A 89 5.11 6.21 -4.34
C CYS A 89 3.90 5.47 -4.94
N ALA A 90 4.00 5.03 -6.20
CA ALA A 90 2.93 4.28 -6.87
C ALA A 90 2.74 2.89 -6.24
N MET A 91 3.82 2.21 -5.87
CA MET A 91 3.76 0.93 -5.16
C MET A 91 3.01 1.04 -3.83
N LEU A 92 3.20 2.16 -3.11
CA LEU A 92 2.43 2.47 -1.90
C LEU A 92 0.96 2.78 -2.18
N ARG A 93 0.71 3.64 -3.18
CA ARG A 93 -0.64 4.14 -3.45
C ARG A 93 -1.57 3.06 -3.99
N TYR A 94 -1.02 2.15 -4.79
CA TYR A 94 -1.78 1.14 -5.52
C TYR A 94 -1.57 -0.28 -4.98
N SER A 95 -0.92 -0.44 -3.83
CA SER A 95 -0.88 -1.75 -3.17
C SER A 95 -2.30 -2.19 -2.81
N GLN A 96 -2.63 -3.44 -3.10
CA GLN A 96 -3.93 -4.01 -2.75
C GLN A 96 -4.15 -3.94 -1.23
N SER A 97 -5.39 -3.71 -0.80
CA SER A 97 -5.72 -3.65 0.63
C SER A 97 -5.42 -4.95 1.37
N SER A 98 -5.32 -6.08 0.66
CA SER A 98 -4.95 -7.39 1.20
C SER A 98 -3.46 -7.54 1.49
N VAL A 99 -2.60 -6.73 0.88
CA VAL A 99 -1.14 -6.73 1.06
C VAL A 99 -0.65 -5.29 1.17
N PRO A 100 -0.82 -4.65 2.35
CA PRO A 100 -0.34 -3.29 2.55
C PRO A 100 1.19 -3.26 2.42
N ARG A 101 1.71 -2.38 1.55
CA ARG A 101 3.15 -2.08 1.51
C ARG A 101 3.46 -0.88 2.39
N SER A 102 4.57 -0.96 3.12
CA SER A 102 5.18 0.19 3.78
C SER A 102 6.05 0.99 2.79
N LEU A 103 6.42 2.23 3.13
CA LEU A 103 7.34 2.99 2.29
C LEU A 103 8.70 2.30 2.19
N ALA A 104 9.15 1.65 3.28
CA ALA A 104 10.39 0.88 3.30
C ALA A 104 10.37 -0.26 2.27
N ASP A 105 9.26 -1.01 2.17
CA ASP A 105 9.14 -2.10 1.19
C ASP A 105 9.16 -1.57 -0.25
N ALA A 106 8.49 -0.45 -0.49
CA ALA A 106 8.45 0.19 -1.80
C ALA A 106 9.82 0.76 -2.20
N VAL A 107 10.53 1.39 -1.27
CA VAL A 107 11.89 1.89 -1.48
C VAL A 107 12.85 0.73 -1.75
N SER A 108 12.74 -0.36 -0.99
CA SER A 108 13.56 -1.56 -1.18
C SER A 108 13.31 -2.21 -2.56
N ALA A 109 12.05 -2.29 -2.98
CA ALA A 109 11.69 -2.85 -4.28
C ALA A 109 12.24 -2.03 -5.47
N VAL A 110 12.50 -0.73 -5.28
CA VAL A 110 13.02 0.16 -6.32
C VAL A 110 14.54 0.29 -6.26
N ALA A 111 15.08 0.62 -5.10
CA ALA A 111 16.47 1.01 -4.92
C ALA A 111 17.31 0.02 -4.12
N GLY A 112 16.70 -1.00 -3.50
CA GLY A 112 17.41 -2.07 -2.82
C GLY A 112 18.05 -3.08 -3.77
N PRO A 113 18.77 -4.07 -3.23
CA PRO A 113 19.36 -5.17 -4.00
C PRO A 113 18.31 -5.87 -4.84
N GLU A 114 18.67 -6.20 -6.09
CA GLU A 114 17.76 -6.74 -7.10
C GLU A 114 16.56 -5.84 -7.46
N GLY A 115 16.50 -4.59 -6.98
CA GLY A 115 15.39 -3.66 -7.20
C GLY A 115 15.27 -3.14 -8.63
N GLU A 116 14.22 -2.33 -8.89
CA GLU A 116 13.93 -1.80 -10.23
C GLU A 116 15.10 -1.03 -10.87
N LEU A 117 15.85 -0.27 -10.09
CA LEU A 117 17.02 0.46 -10.62
C LEU A 117 18.03 -0.51 -11.23
N GLN A 118 18.39 -1.56 -10.48
CA GLN A 118 19.29 -2.63 -10.94
C GLN A 118 18.70 -3.38 -12.14
N ARG A 119 17.42 -3.77 -12.08
CA ARG A 119 16.74 -4.46 -13.19
C ARG A 119 16.75 -3.63 -14.48
N SER A 120 16.61 -2.31 -14.38
CA SER A 120 16.61 -1.40 -15.53
C SER A 120 17.94 -1.38 -16.30
N ALA A 121 19.05 -1.73 -15.64
CA ALA A 121 20.37 -1.83 -16.27
C ALA A 121 20.54 -3.15 -17.05
N GLY A 122 19.79 -4.20 -16.70
CA GLY A 122 19.86 -5.51 -17.34
C GLY A 122 21.30 -6.04 -17.44
N ARG A 123 21.75 -6.39 -18.66
CA ARG A 123 23.11 -6.93 -18.91
C ARG A 123 24.26 -5.95 -18.61
N ARG A 124 23.95 -4.67 -18.39
CA ARG A 124 24.91 -3.60 -18.07
C ARG A 124 25.13 -3.42 -16.57
N TRP A 125 24.27 -4.02 -15.73
CA TRP A 125 24.45 -4.03 -14.28
C TRP A 125 25.84 -4.53 -13.89
N GLY A 126 26.47 -3.84 -12.94
CA GLY A 126 27.83 -4.16 -12.47
C GLY A 126 28.97 -3.85 -13.45
N LYS A 127 28.69 -3.30 -14.64
CA LYS A 127 29.72 -2.99 -15.66
C LYS A 127 29.90 -1.50 -15.92
N THR A 128 28.80 -0.76 -16.05
CA THR A 128 28.83 0.66 -16.44
C THR A 128 28.43 1.62 -15.32
N GLY A 129 28.05 1.09 -14.14
CA GLY A 129 27.43 1.87 -13.08
C GLY A 129 25.94 2.20 -13.33
N GLU A 130 25.36 1.79 -14.46
CA GLU A 130 23.93 1.90 -14.68
C GLU A 130 23.13 1.10 -13.66
N GLY A 131 22.00 1.66 -13.24
CA GLY A 131 21.12 1.08 -12.23
C GLY A 131 21.62 1.24 -10.79
N ALA A 132 22.82 1.78 -10.56
CA ALA A 132 23.35 1.96 -9.21
C ALA A 132 22.79 3.23 -8.57
N GLY A 133 22.34 3.12 -7.32
CA GLY A 133 21.86 4.26 -6.55
C GLY A 133 21.12 3.88 -5.27
N GLY A 134 20.48 4.88 -4.68
CA GLY A 134 19.73 4.76 -3.45
C GLY A 134 18.66 5.82 -3.31
N ILE A 135 17.69 5.56 -2.44
CA ILE A 135 16.59 6.46 -2.11
C ILE A 135 16.53 6.61 -0.59
N ILE A 136 16.37 7.85 -0.13
CA ILE A 136 15.94 8.19 1.22
C ILE A 136 14.49 8.70 1.18
N GLY A 137 13.76 8.53 2.27
CA GLY A 137 12.38 8.94 2.34
C GLY A 137 11.88 9.20 3.76
N ILE A 138 10.79 9.95 3.85
CA ILE A 138 10.04 10.16 5.08
C ILE A 138 8.56 9.85 4.80
N GLU A 139 7.96 9.00 5.62
CA GLU A 139 6.54 8.66 5.60
C GLU A 139 5.83 9.23 6.82
N ALA A 140 4.79 10.03 6.62
CA ALA A 140 3.95 10.55 7.68
C ALA A 140 2.49 10.11 7.48
N GLU A 141 1.85 9.64 8.55
CA GLU A 141 0.47 9.16 8.52
C GLU A 141 -0.47 10.14 9.24
N ALA A 142 -1.65 10.36 8.69
CA ALA A 142 -2.73 11.09 9.33
C ALA A 142 -3.98 10.22 9.38
N VAL A 143 -4.55 10.04 10.58
CA VAL A 143 -5.82 9.32 10.74
C VAL A 143 -6.96 10.32 10.59
N VAL A 144 -7.77 10.11 9.57
CA VAL A 144 -9.01 10.73 9.06
C VAL A 144 -10.38 10.26 9.59
N ASP A 145 -10.88 10.65 10.76
CA ASP A 145 -12.29 10.34 11.10
C ASP A 145 -13.27 10.97 10.10
N THR A 146 -14.19 10.18 9.56
CA THR A 146 -15.11 10.58 8.48
C THR A 146 -16.41 11.24 8.96
N THR A 147 -16.69 11.25 10.26
CA THR A 147 -17.87 11.92 10.83
C THR A 147 -17.57 13.39 11.08
N GLY A 148 -17.83 14.23 10.08
CA GLY A 148 -17.71 15.69 10.16
C GLY A 148 -18.72 16.37 11.10
N THR A 149 -18.88 15.89 12.33
CA THR A 149 -19.77 16.45 13.36
C THR A 149 -19.01 17.06 14.55
N GLY A 150 -17.68 17.17 14.46
CA GLY A 150 -16.88 17.92 15.42
C GLY A 150 -16.77 19.40 15.04
N SER A 151 -17.30 20.26 15.89
CA SER A 151 -17.14 21.73 15.89
C SER A 151 -15.77 22.21 15.39
N HIS A 152 -15.79 23.32 14.65
CA HIS A 152 -14.65 24.06 14.06
C HIS A 152 -13.55 24.56 15.03
N ALA A 153 -13.49 24.05 16.26
CA ALA A 153 -12.48 24.37 17.24
C ALA A 153 -11.84 23.07 17.74
N ASP A 154 -10.54 22.95 17.50
CA ASP A 154 -9.59 22.14 18.28
C ASP A 154 -9.39 20.64 18.03
N GLN A 155 -9.87 20.06 16.92
CA GLN A 155 -9.29 18.78 16.45
C GLN A 155 -7.97 19.01 15.72
N LYS A 156 -6.90 19.23 16.49
CA LYS A 156 -5.50 19.10 16.05
C LYS A 156 -5.26 17.63 15.70
N LYS A 157 -5.81 17.19 14.56
CA LYS A 157 -5.69 15.84 14.02
C LYS A 157 -4.24 15.64 13.60
N GLY A 158 -3.43 15.25 14.58
CA GLY A 158 -1.98 15.29 14.49
C GLY A 158 -1.46 14.37 13.40
N LEU A 159 -0.70 14.94 12.48
CA LEU A 159 0.20 14.16 11.64
C LEU A 159 1.13 13.36 12.56
N SER A 160 1.22 12.05 12.36
CA SER A 160 2.18 11.23 13.10
C SER A 160 3.61 11.71 12.80
N ARG A 161 4.54 11.47 13.73
CA ARG A 161 5.97 11.67 13.45
C ARG A 161 6.35 10.92 12.17
N GLY A 162 7.18 11.56 11.35
CA GLY A 162 7.66 10.97 10.10
C GLY A 162 8.58 9.79 10.35
N LYS A 163 8.29 8.64 9.74
CA LYS A 163 9.16 7.48 9.70
C LYS A 163 10.21 7.68 8.61
N VAL A 164 11.47 7.73 8.99
CA VAL A 164 12.60 7.76 8.05
C VAL A 164 12.76 6.37 7.45
N VAL A 165 13.00 6.32 6.14
CA VAL A 165 13.32 5.09 5.41
C VAL A 165 14.46 5.36 4.43
N PHE A 166 15.23 4.34 4.12
CA PHE A 166 16.22 4.39 3.06
C PHE A 166 16.54 2.98 2.58
N ASP A 167 16.90 2.85 1.31
CA ASP A 167 17.55 1.65 0.79
C ASP A 167 18.40 1.99 -0.45
N PHE A 168 19.39 1.15 -0.74
CA PHE A 168 20.34 1.37 -1.82
C PHE A 168 21.00 0.05 -2.27
N ASN A 169 21.38 -0.01 -3.55
CA ASN A 169 21.96 -1.19 -4.19
C ASN A 169 23.46 -1.02 -4.55
N CYS A 170 24.01 0.17 -4.28
CA CYS A 170 25.42 0.47 -4.47
C CYS A 170 26.25 0.09 -3.23
N GLY A 171 27.59 0.12 -3.36
CA GLY A 171 28.49 -0.25 -2.27
C GLY A 171 28.37 0.61 -1.01
N GLY A 172 27.77 1.79 -1.10
CA GLY A 172 27.46 2.66 0.03
C GLY A 172 26.63 3.87 -0.39
N MET A 173 25.93 4.47 0.56
CA MET A 173 25.17 5.71 0.39
C MET A 173 25.34 6.58 1.63
N TRP A 174 26.06 7.70 1.47
CA TRP A 174 26.15 8.73 2.49
C TRP A 174 24.75 9.23 2.84
N ARG A 175 24.36 9.05 4.11
CA ARG A 175 23.03 9.43 4.60
C ARG A 175 23.11 9.83 6.06
N ALA A 176 22.26 10.77 6.42
CA ALA A 176 22.09 11.23 7.79
C ALA A 176 20.60 11.38 8.08
N TRP A 177 20.20 11.13 9.32
CA TRP A 177 18.83 11.35 9.79
C TRP A 177 18.81 11.54 11.30
N VAL A 178 17.70 12.09 11.80
CA VAL A 178 17.44 12.23 13.23
C VAL A 178 16.34 11.25 13.61
N GLU A 179 16.61 10.42 14.61
CA GLU A 179 15.63 9.52 15.20
C GLU A 179 15.45 9.79 16.68
N GLU A 180 14.39 9.26 17.26
CA GLU A 180 14.10 9.36 18.68
C GLU A 180 14.47 8.02 19.33
N ASP A 181 15.31 8.05 20.36
CA ASP A 181 15.66 6.84 21.10
C ASP A 181 14.53 6.38 22.04
N ALA A 182 14.75 5.28 22.74
CA ALA A 182 13.76 4.73 23.69
C ALA A 182 13.42 5.69 24.85
N THR A 183 14.21 6.74 25.07
CA THR A 183 14.01 7.74 26.13
C THR A 183 13.27 8.99 25.64
N GLY A 184 12.96 9.06 24.34
CA GLY A 184 12.34 10.24 23.74
C GLY A 184 13.33 11.32 23.31
N LYS A 185 14.64 11.02 23.33
CA LYS A 185 15.68 11.99 22.98
C LYS A 185 16.02 11.89 21.49
N GLU A 186 16.21 13.04 20.84
CA GLU A 186 16.70 13.09 19.47
C GLU A 186 18.17 12.65 19.38
N VAL A 187 18.44 11.74 18.45
CA VAL A 187 19.76 11.17 18.16
C VAL A 187 20.06 11.35 16.68
N ASP A 188 21.15 12.05 16.41
CA ASP A 188 21.70 12.20 15.06
C ASP A 188 22.39 10.90 14.62
N ARG A 189 22.10 10.46 13.41
CA ARG A 189 22.71 9.28 12.80
C ARG A 189 23.37 9.67 11.49
N VAL A 190 24.53 9.06 11.21
CA VAL A 190 25.23 9.17 9.94
C VAL A 190 25.76 7.79 9.57
N MET A 191 25.50 7.34 8.34
CA MET A 191 25.98 6.05 7.83
C MET A 191 26.36 6.17 6.35
N VAL A 192 27.22 5.26 5.90
CA VAL A 192 27.61 5.09 4.49
C VAL A 192 27.31 3.67 4.05
N PHE A 193 27.88 2.69 4.74
CA PHE A 193 27.68 1.28 4.43
C PHE A 193 26.33 0.76 4.94
N ARG A 194 25.96 -0.45 4.53
CA ARG A 194 24.66 -1.05 4.90
C ARG A 194 24.72 -1.54 6.34
N GLU A 195 25.84 -2.13 6.70
CA GLU A 195 26.16 -2.62 8.03
C GLU A 195 26.32 -1.46 9.00
N GLU A 196 25.84 -1.65 10.23
CA GLU A 196 26.08 -0.70 11.31
C GLU A 196 27.57 -0.64 11.63
N TYR A 197 28.04 0.56 11.97
CA TYR A 197 29.41 0.75 12.42
C TYR A 197 29.58 0.12 13.80
N GLN A 198 30.61 -0.73 13.92
CA GLN A 198 31.07 -1.28 15.19
C GLN A 198 31.96 -0.28 15.93
#